data_AF-A0A935Y0W7-F1
#
_entry.id   AF-A0A935Y0W7-F1
#
_cell.length_a   1.000
_cell.length_b   1.000
_cell.length_c   1.000
_cell.angle_alpha   90.00
_cell.angle_beta   90.00
_cell.angle_gamma   90.00
#
_symmetry.space_group_name_H-M   'P 1'
#
loop_
_entity.id
_entity.type
_entity.pdbx_description
1 polymer ?
#
loop_
_entity_poly.entity_id
_entity_poly.type
_entity_poly.pdbx_seq_one_letter_code
_entity_poly.pdbx_strand_id
1 'polypeptide(L)'
;MRIAQSIFFTKAVVDQKDDFLANHLIRELDLKNKWSPDPIIGKKNKFKGFLFKSSDMAQFSRLESEAFKRLHKIFSATVQTGASDKTGIMKITIQSPNEELAYQLCKTMFSELSQFYVDKTIEKQRETYLGLKMKTDSLKNLMVRKEYGLAGLKDSYRGTWLQTEEVPKTILDRDIRMLLLIYGETVKNLELASFSLENVTPYIQAIDPPMLPLEVKQYFSIKNIILCIFACSF
;
A
#
# COMPACT_ATOMS: atom_id res chain seq x y z
N MET A 1 -8.69 -3.71 -6.48
CA MET A 1 -8.19 -5.02 -6.01
C MET A 1 -6.70 -5.02 -5.64
N ARG A 2 -6.02 -3.85 -5.52
CA ARG A 2 -4.59 -3.77 -5.22
C ARG A 2 -4.20 -4.39 -3.86
N ILE A 3 -5.03 -4.21 -2.84
CA ILE A 3 -4.76 -4.70 -1.48
C ILE A 3 -4.77 -6.23 -1.43
N ALA A 4 -5.82 -6.86 -1.97
CA ALA A 4 -5.91 -8.32 -2.02
C ALA A 4 -4.78 -8.95 -2.85
N GLN A 5 -4.36 -8.30 -3.94
CA GLN A 5 -3.18 -8.72 -4.70
C GLN A 5 -1.93 -8.71 -3.82
N SER A 6 -1.66 -7.59 -3.15
CA SER A 6 -0.48 -7.44 -2.29
C SER A 6 -0.43 -8.52 -1.21
N ILE A 7 -1.56 -8.75 -0.53
CA ILE A 7 -1.69 -9.81 0.48
C ILE A 7 -1.40 -11.19 -0.11
N PHE A 8 -2.05 -11.54 -1.22
CA PHE A 8 -1.93 -12.87 -1.83
C PHE A 8 -0.54 -13.21 -2.34
N PHE A 9 0.17 -12.23 -2.88
CA PHE A 9 1.50 -12.43 -3.45
C PHE A 9 2.64 -11.98 -2.51
N THR A 10 2.35 -11.73 -1.24
CA THR A 10 3.36 -11.67 -0.20
C THR A 10 3.86 -13.07 0.10
N LYS A 11 5.18 -13.25 0.17
CA LYS A 11 5.80 -14.51 0.58
C LYS A 11 5.81 -14.62 2.10
N ALA A 12 5.45 -15.78 2.61
CA ALA A 12 5.53 -16.09 4.02
C ALA A 12 5.89 -17.55 4.24
N VAL A 13 6.59 -17.81 5.33
CA VAL A 13 6.82 -19.17 5.83
C VAL A 13 5.56 -19.61 6.56
N VAL A 14 4.96 -20.71 6.11
CA VAL A 14 3.85 -21.40 6.76
C VAL A 14 4.17 -22.89 6.70
N ASP A 15 4.09 -23.60 7.82
CA ASP A 15 4.47 -25.01 7.97
C ASP A 15 5.89 -25.28 7.43
N GLN A 16 6.84 -24.40 7.75
CA GLN A 16 8.25 -24.44 7.29
C GLN A 16 8.45 -24.29 5.76
N LYS A 17 7.40 -23.90 5.02
CA LYS A 17 7.46 -23.70 3.58
C LYS A 17 7.34 -22.22 3.23
N ASP A 18 8.38 -21.67 2.59
CA ASP A 18 8.34 -20.33 2.01
C ASP A 18 7.61 -20.36 0.66
N ASP A 19 6.49 -19.65 0.58
CA ASP A 19 5.70 -19.51 -0.64
C ASP A 19 4.75 -18.30 -0.54
N PHE A 20 4.06 -17.98 -1.62
CA PHE A 20 2.98 -17.00 -1.61
C PHE A 20 1.86 -17.41 -0.67
N LEU A 21 1.31 -16.44 0.08
CA LEU A 21 0.12 -16.64 0.90
C LEU A 21 -1.06 -17.19 0.10
N ALA A 22 -1.18 -16.82 -1.18
CA ALA A 22 -2.16 -17.41 -2.10
C ALA A 22 -1.99 -18.92 -2.27
N ASN A 23 -0.74 -19.39 -2.38
CA ASN A 23 -0.44 -20.81 -2.57
C ASN A 23 -0.70 -21.61 -1.28
N HIS A 24 -0.40 -21.02 -0.12
CA HIS A 24 -0.76 -21.60 1.17
C HIS A 24 -2.28 -21.69 1.37
N LEU A 25 -3.03 -20.64 1.01
CA LEU A 25 -4.49 -20.66 0.99
C LEU A 25 -5.05 -21.73 0.05
N ILE A 26 -4.50 -21.87 -1.15
CA ILE A 26 -4.93 -22.91 -2.10
C ILE A 26 -4.75 -24.30 -1.49
N ARG A 27 -3.60 -24.59 -0.88
CA ARG A 27 -3.33 -25.88 -0.23
C ARG A 27 -4.34 -26.16 0.88
N GLU A 28 -4.61 -25.19 1.73
CA GLU A 28 -5.59 -25.32 2.82
C GLU A 28 -7.01 -25.58 2.28
N LEU A 29 -7.40 -24.89 1.21
CA LEU A 29 -8.70 -25.08 0.57
C LEU A 29 -8.80 -26.42 -0.17
N ASP A 30 -7.72 -26.92 -0.76
CA ASP A 30 -7.65 -28.25 -1.37
C ASP A 30 -7.80 -29.35 -0.31
N LEU A 31 -7.16 -29.23 0.86
CA LEU A 31 -7.33 -30.17 1.98
C LEU A 31 -8.80 -30.28 2.43
N LYS A 32 -9.59 -29.22 2.25
CA LYS A 32 -11.02 -29.19 2.58
C LYS A 32 -11.95 -29.50 1.40
N ASN A 33 -11.39 -29.90 0.26
CA ASN A 33 -12.13 -30.12 -0.99
C ASN A 33 -12.94 -28.89 -1.46
N LYS A 34 -12.54 -27.67 -1.06
CA LYS A 34 -13.21 -26.40 -1.40
C LYS A 34 -12.60 -25.72 -2.64
N TRP A 35 -11.33 -26.00 -2.93
CA TRP A 35 -10.63 -25.45 -4.09
C TRP A 35 -10.83 -26.29 -5.35
N SER A 36 -10.53 -27.57 -5.31
CA SER A 36 -10.74 -28.46 -6.45
C SER A 36 -11.72 -29.61 -6.17
N PRO A 37 -13.03 -29.32 -5.90
CA PRO A 37 -14.00 -30.38 -5.62
C PRO A 37 -14.06 -31.42 -6.73
N ASP A 38 -14.18 -32.68 -6.33
CA ASP A 38 -14.29 -33.80 -7.27
C ASP A 38 -15.49 -33.58 -8.20
N PRO A 39 -15.29 -33.73 -9.52
CA PRO A 39 -16.37 -33.52 -10.46
C PRO A 39 -17.44 -34.60 -10.30
N ILE A 40 -18.69 -34.16 -10.19
CA ILE A 40 -19.85 -35.05 -10.08
C ILE A 40 -19.96 -35.95 -11.34
N ILE A 41 -19.56 -35.44 -12.53
CA ILE A 41 -19.48 -36.21 -13.80
C ILE A 41 -18.38 -35.61 -14.72
N GLY A 42 -17.39 -36.43 -15.12
CA GLY A 42 -16.59 -36.31 -16.36
C GLY A 42 -15.73 -35.06 -16.63
N LYS A 43 -15.89 -33.95 -15.90
CA LYS A 43 -15.12 -32.71 -16.13
C LYS A 43 -13.88 -32.67 -15.24
N LYS A 44 -12.69 -32.80 -15.81
CA LYS A 44 -11.43 -32.58 -15.07
C LYS A 44 -11.45 -31.22 -14.37
N ASN A 45 -11.14 -31.21 -13.07
CA ASN A 45 -11.06 -29.95 -12.32
C ASN A 45 -9.81 -29.17 -12.74
N LYS A 46 -10.01 -28.06 -13.44
CA LYS A 46 -8.93 -27.20 -13.97
C LYS A 46 -8.04 -26.57 -12.90
N PHE A 47 -8.44 -26.59 -11.63
CA PHE A 47 -7.69 -26.03 -10.51
C PHE A 47 -6.92 -27.08 -9.69
N LYS A 48 -7.03 -28.37 -10.03
CA LYS A 48 -6.35 -29.44 -9.29
C LYS A 48 -4.83 -29.28 -9.42
N GLY A 49 -4.14 -29.11 -8.29
CA GLY A 49 -2.69 -28.90 -8.26
C GLY A 49 -2.24 -27.54 -8.81
N PHE A 50 -3.16 -26.60 -9.03
CA PHE A 50 -2.82 -25.26 -9.48
C PHE A 50 -2.14 -24.47 -8.36
N LEU A 51 -1.02 -23.82 -8.68
CA LEU A 51 -0.32 -22.88 -7.81
C LEU A 51 0.15 -21.69 -8.65
N PHE A 52 0.15 -20.50 -8.06
CA PHE A 52 0.69 -19.30 -8.68
C PHE A 52 2.21 -19.37 -8.74
N LYS A 53 2.78 -19.01 -9.89
CA LYS A 53 4.24 -18.94 -10.11
C LYS A 53 4.76 -17.51 -10.16
N SER A 54 3.90 -16.56 -10.52
CA SER A 54 4.22 -15.13 -10.65
C SER A 54 3.23 -14.30 -9.85
N SER A 55 3.69 -13.13 -9.39
CA SER A 55 2.90 -12.09 -8.75
C SER A 55 2.38 -11.03 -9.74
N ASP A 56 2.85 -11.06 -10.99
CA ASP A 56 2.51 -10.07 -12.01
C ASP A 56 1.17 -10.38 -12.69
N MET A 57 0.11 -9.74 -12.21
CA MET A 57 -1.24 -9.85 -12.77
C MET A 57 -1.35 -9.46 -14.24
N ALA A 58 -0.50 -8.56 -14.74
CA ALA A 58 -0.57 -8.13 -16.14
C ALA A 58 -0.22 -9.28 -17.09
N GLN A 59 0.56 -10.25 -16.62
CA GLN A 59 0.98 -11.43 -17.37
C GLN A 59 0.17 -12.68 -17.04
N PHE A 60 -0.87 -12.58 -16.21
CA PHE A 60 -1.66 -13.75 -15.83
C PHE A 60 -2.37 -14.35 -17.02
N SER A 61 -2.21 -15.66 -17.16
CA SER A 61 -3.07 -16.47 -18.01
C SER A 61 -4.53 -16.35 -17.57
N ARG A 62 -5.45 -16.70 -18.47
CA ARG A 62 -6.88 -16.76 -18.14
C ARG A 62 -7.16 -17.65 -16.92
N LEU A 63 -6.42 -18.76 -16.79
CA LEU A 63 -6.58 -19.68 -15.67
C LEU A 63 -6.13 -19.04 -14.35
N GLU A 64 -4.98 -18.36 -14.33
CA GLU A 64 -4.50 -17.61 -13.16
C GLU A 64 -5.44 -16.48 -12.76
N SER A 65 -5.98 -15.75 -13.73
CA SER A 65 -6.98 -14.71 -13.49
C SER A 65 -8.28 -15.25 -12.89
N GLU A 66 -8.75 -16.41 -13.37
CA GLU A 66 -9.92 -17.09 -12.81
C GLU A 66 -9.64 -17.63 -11.41
N ALA A 67 -8.46 -18.22 -11.18
CA ALA A 67 -8.01 -18.67 -9.87
C ALA A 67 -7.97 -17.51 -8.87
N PHE A 68 -7.39 -16.37 -9.27
CA PHE A 68 -7.29 -15.19 -8.42
C PHE A 68 -8.68 -14.66 -8.03
N LYS A 69 -9.59 -14.51 -9.00
CA LYS A 69 -10.98 -14.06 -8.74
C LYS A 69 -11.70 -15.00 -7.77
N ARG A 70 -11.51 -16.31 -7.93
CA ARG A 70 -12.10 -17.31 -7.05
C ARG A 70 -11.52 -17.24 -5.64
N LEU A 71 -10.19 -17.16 -5.53
CA LEU A 71 -9.48 -17.03 -4.26
C LEU A 71 -9.93 -15.78 -3.51
N HIS A 72 -9.99 -14.64 -4.22
CA HIS A 72 -10.48 -13.38 -3.67
C HIS A 72 -11.89 -13.51 -3.10
N LYS A 73 -12.81 -14.14 -3.84
CA LYS A 73 -14.19 -14.33 -3.38
C LYS A 73 -14.25 -15.16 -2.09
N ILE A 74 -13.46 -16.23 -2.00
CA ILE A 74 -13.40 -17.08 -0.81
C ILE A 74 -12.79 -16.30 0.37
N PHE A 75 -11.65 -15.64 0.15
CA PHE A 75 -10.95 -14.88 1.17
C PHE A 75 -11.81 -13.75 1.74
N SER A 76 -12.52 -12.99 0.89
CA SER A 76 -13.43 -11.94 1.34
C SER A 76 -14.57 -12.46 2.23
N ALA A 77 -14.98 -13.73 2.08
CA ALA A 77 -15.97 -14.34 2.95
C ALA A 77 -15.39 -14.85 4.29
N THR A 78 -14.07 -15.05 4.35
CA THR A 78 -13.34 -15.52 5.54
C THR A 78 -12.92 -14.37 6.46
N VAL A 79 -12.68 -13.18 5.90
CA VAL A 79 -12.33 -11.99 6.67
C VAL A 79 -13.58 -11.37 7.28
N GLN A 80 -13.55 -11.14 8.59
CA GLN A 80 -14.55 -10.35 9.32
C GLN A 80 -13.92 -9.05 9.78
N THR A 81 -14.64 -7.94 9.60
CA THR A 81 -14.21 -6.61 10.06
C THR A 81 -15.29 -6.03 10.96
N GLY A 82 -14.85 -5.31 11.99
CA GLY A 82 -15.72 -4.51 12.85
C GLY A 82 -15.04 -3.17 13.12
N ALA A 83 -15.82 -2.10 13.18
CA ALA A 83 -15.33 -0.77 13.52
C ALA A 83 -16.22 -0.17 14.59
N SER A 84 -15.61 0.56 15.53
CA SER A 84 -16.32 1.31 16.56
C SER A 84 -16.13 2.80 16.30
N ASP A 85 -17.17 3.46 15.77
CA ASP A 85 -17.13 4.90 15.45
C ASP A 85 -16.86 5.78 16.68
N LYS A 86 -17.18 5.27 17.88
CA LYS A 86 -16.95 5.99 19.15
C LYS A 86 -15.49 5.99 19.60
N THR A 87 -14.75 4.93 19.27
CA THR A 87 -13.36 4.74 19.75
C THR A 87 -12.33 4.86 18.63
N GLY A 88 -12.77 4.82 17.36
CA GLY A 88 -11.88 4.72 16.21
C GLY A 88 -11.20 3.35 16.09
N ILE A 89 -11.50 2.40 16.98
CA ILE A 89 -10.87 1.08 17.00
C ILE A 89 -11.48 0.21 15.91
N MET A 90 -10.61 -0.36 15.09
CA MET A 90 -10.97 -1.36 14.08
C MET A 90 -10.50 -2.75 14.55
N LYS A 91 -11.36 -3.74 14.33
CA LYS A 91 -11.09 -5.14 14.60
C LYS A 91 -11.09 -5.91 13.28
N ILE A 92 -9.98 -6.58 12.99
CA ILE A 92 -9.86 -7.50 11.86
C ILE A 92 -9.80 -8.90 12.46
N THR A 93 -10.60 -9.82 11.93
CA THR A 93 -10.61 -11.22 12.35
C THR A 93 -10.52 -12.10 11.11
N ILE A 94 -9.50 -12.96 11.08
CA ILE A 94 -9.31 -13.96 10.04
C ILE A 94 -9.40 -15.33 10.69
N GLN A 95 -10.18 -16.22 10.09
CA GLN A 95 -10.35 -17.59 10.57
C GLN A 95 -9.72 -18.55 9.56
N SER A 96 -8.70 -19.27 9.97
CA SER A 96 -8.15 -20.38 9.21
C SER A 96 -7.93 -21.58 10.16
N PRO A 97 -8.06 -22.82 9.67
CA PRO A 97 -7.65 -24.05 10.36
C PRO A 97 -6.16 -24.12 10.63
N ASN A 98 -5.34 -23.53 9.76
CA ASN A 98 -3.92 -23.43 9.99
C ASN A 98 -3.65 -22.12 10.74
N GLU A 99 -3.13 -22.28 11.94
CA GLU A 99 -2.86 -21.18 12.86
C GLU A 99 -1.81 -20.20 12.32
N GLU A 100 -0.71 -20.71 11.78
CA GLU A 100 0.38 -19.91 11.21
C GLU A 100 -0.11 -19.15 9.97
N LEU A 101 -0.94 -19.78 9.14
CA LEU A 101 -1.56 -19.12 7.99
C LEU A 101 -2.53 -18.00 8.43
N ALA A 102 -3.36 -18.25 9.45
CA ALA A 102 -4.24 -17.22 10.01
C ALA A 102 -3.45 -16.01 10.52
N TYR A 103 -2.38 -16.27 11.26
CA TYR A 103 -1.48 -15.25 11.80
C TYR A 103 -0.83 -14.43 10.69
N GLN A 104 -0.20 -15.08 9.69
CA GLN A 104 0.46 -14.38 8.59
C GLN A 104 -0.54 -13.56 7.77
N LEU A 105 -1.71 -14.12 7.44
CA LEU A 105 -2.75 -13.38 6.71
C LEU A 105 -3.23 -12.16 7.50
N CYS A 106 -3.42 -12.27 8.81
CA CYS A 106 -3.90 -11.17 9.64
C CYS A 106 -2.85 -10.05 9.71
N LYS A 107 -1.60 -10.42 9.94
CA LYS A 107 -0.47 -9.50 10.00
C LYS A 107 -0.26 -8.77 8.67
N THR A 108 -0.20 -9.49 7.55
CA THR A 108 -0.04 -8.91 6.21
C THR A 108 -1.24 -8.06 5.84
N MET A 109 -2.46 -8.49 6.16
CA MET A 109 -3.66 -7.69 5.91
C MET A 109 -3.63 -6.37 6.68
N PHE A 110 -3.23 -6.39 7.96
CA PHE A 110 -3.09 -5.19 8.76
C PHE A 110 -2.04 -4.23 8.16
N SER A 111 -0.85 -4.71 7.79
CA SER A 111 0.20 -3.85 7.23
C SER A 111 -0.22 -3.22 5.91
N GLU A 112 -0.80 -4.02 5.00
CA GLU A 112 -1.24 -3.54 3.68
C GLU A 112 -2.40 -2.56 3.77
N LEU A 113 -3.38 -2.82 4.64
CA LEU A 113 -4.49 -1.89 4.87
C LEU A 113 -4.02 -0.59 5.52
N SER A 114 -3.12 -0.68 6.50
CA SER A 114 -2.60 0.49 7.19
C SER A 114 -1.84 1.39 6.23
N GLN A 115 -0.93 0.82 5.44
CA GLN A 115 -0.18 1.57 4.45
C GLN A 115 -1.09 2.16 3.38
N PHE A 116 -2.03 1.38 2.86
CA PHE A 116 -3.00 1.87 1.87
C PHE A 116 -3.82 3.05 2.40
N TYR A 117 -4.28 3.00 3.64
CA TYR A 117 -5.05 4.08 4.24
C TYR A 117 -4.21 5.34 4.44
N VAL A 118 -2.98 5.21 4.94
CA VAL A 118 -2.04 6.34 5.09
C VAL A 118 -1.79 6.98 3.73
N ASP A 119 -1.36 6.19 2.75
CA ASP A 119 -1.05 6.68 1.40
C ASP A 119 -2.26 7.36 0.75
N LYS A 120 -3.46 6.78 0.93
CA LYS A 120 -4.69 7.35 0.36
C LYS A 120 -5.11 8.64 1.03
N THR A 121 -4.93 8.75 2.35
CA THR A 121 -5.29 9.93 3.12
C THR A 121 -4.41 11.13 2.78
N ILE A 122 -3.11 10.89 2.55
CA ILE A 122 -2.13 11.95 2.30
C ILE A 122 -1.89 12.26 0.82
N GLU A 123 -2.49 11.51 -0.11
CA GLU A 123 -2.20 11.53 -1.56
C GLU A 123 -2.12 12.97 -2.11
N LYS A 124 -3.17 13.78 -1.89
CA LYS A 124 -3.27 15.14 -2.41
C LYS A 124 -2.27 16.11 -1.76
N GLN A 125 -2.09 16.03 -0.44
CA GLN A 125 -1.15 16.87 0.30
C GLN A 125 0.28 16.55 -0.12
N ARG A 126 0.58 15.27 -0.34
CA ARG A 126 1.88 14.79 -0.82
C ARG A 126 2.17 15.31 -2.22
N GLU A 127 1.21 15.25 -3.14
CA GLU A 127 1.36 15.82 -4.48
C GLU A 127 1.64 17.33 -4.44
N THR A 128 0.89 18.06 -3.60
CA THR A 128 1.07 19.52 -3.42
C THR A 128 2.47 19.83 -2.88
N TYR A 129 2.90 19.12 -1.83
CA TYR A 129 4.23 19.25 -1.25
C TYR A 129 5.32 18.96 -2.28
N LEU A 130 5.21 17.86 -3.04
CA LEU A 130 6.19 17.49 -4.06
C LEU A 130 6.26 18.52 -5.18
N GLY A 131 5.11 19.04 -5.63
CA GLY A 131 5.04 20.11 -6.62
C GLY A 131 5.74 21.40 -6.16
N LEU A 132 5.48 21.82 -4.92
CA LEU A 132 6.16 22.97 -4.32
C LEU A 132 7.66 22.73 -4.18
N LYS A 133 8.07 21.55 -3.71
CA LYS A 133 9.48 21.17 -3.56
C LYS A 133 10.22 21.26 -4.90
N MET A 134 9.67 20.65 -5.95
CA MET A 134 10.26 20.72 -7.30
C MET A 134 10.37 22.16 -7.81
N LYS A 135 9.35 22.99 -7.55
CA LYS A 135 9.36 24.41 -7.93
C LYS A 135 10.43 25.18 -7.17
N THR A 136 10.53 24.99 -5.86
CA THR A 136 11.54 25.61 -5.00
C THR A 136 12.96 25.24 -5.43
N ASP A 137 13.22 23.97 -5.71
CA ASP A 137 14.52 23.50 -6.21
C ASP A 137 14.86 24.11 -7.57
N SER A 138 13.86 24.21 -8.46
CA SER A 138 14.03 24.82 -9.79
C SER A 138 14.34 26.32 -9.70
N LEU A 139 13.64 27.05 -8.83
CA LEU A 139 13.88 28.47 -8.59
C LEU A 139 15.26 28.71 -7.98
N LYS A 140 15.67 27.91 -7.01
CA LYS A 140 17.02 27.96 -6.43
C LYS A 140 18.08 27.80 -7.50
N ASN A 141 17.96 26.76 -8.33
CA ASN A 141 18.91 26.50 -9.40
C ASN A 141 18.94 27.63 -10.45
N LEU A 142 17.78 28.21 -10.79
CA LEU A 142 17.72 29.36 -11.71
C LEU A 142 18.36 30.61 -11.11
N MET A 143 18.10 30.90 -9.84
CA MET A 143 18.67 32.02 -9.12
C MET A 143 20.19 31.91 -9.06
N VAL A 144 20.73 30.76 -8.67
CA VAL A 144 22.18 30.49 -8.65
C VAL A 144 22.81 30.70 -10.04
N ARG A 145 22.18 30.21 -11.11
CA ARG A 145 22.68 30.45 -12.48
C ARG A 145 22.74 31.94 -12.83
N LYS A 146 21.71 32.72 -12.45
CA LYS A 146 21.66 34.16 -12.68
C LYS A 146 22.73 34.90 -11.86
N GLU A 147 22.96 34.49 -10.62
CA GLU A 147 24.03 35.01 -9.76
C GLU A 147 25.42 34.79 -10.37
N TYR A 148 25.72 33.58 -10.87
CA TYR A 148 26.96 33.30 -11.60
C TYR A 148 27.08 34.15 -12.88
N GLY A 149 25.97 34.34 -13.60
CA GLY A 149 25.94 35.24 -14.76
C GLY A 149 26.30 36.67 -14.40
N LEU A 150 25.73 37.21 -13.31
CA LEU A 150 26.04 38.54 -12.81
C LEU A 150 27.51 38.66 -12.35
N ALA A 151 28.06 37.64 -11.69
CA ALA A 151 29.47 37.58 -11.31
C ALA A 151 30.38 37.63 -12.56
N GLY A 152 30.08 36.83 -13.58
CA GLY A 152 30.83 36.84 -14.85
C GLY A 152 30.83 38.20 -15.55
N LEU A 153 29.70 38.91 -15.55
CA LEU A 153 29.67 40.29 -16.04
C LEU A 153 30.55 41.21 -15.17
N LYS A 154 30.43 41.14 -13.84
CA LYS A 154 31.24 41.97 -12.93
C LYS A 154 32.75 41.77 -13.15
N ASP A 155 33.19 40.54 -13.40
CA ASP A 155 34.60 40.26 -13.69
C ASP A 155 35.02 40.76 -15.09
N SER A 156 34.16 40.63 -16.09
CA SER A 156 34.46 41.03 -17.48
C SER A 156 34.57 42.55 -17.66
N TYR A 157 33.85 43.34 -16.87
CA TYR A 157 33.77 44.80 -16.99
C TYR A 157 34.70 45.57 -16.04
N ARG A 158 35.76 44.94 -15.51
CA ARG A 158 36.71 45.56 -14.57
C ARG A 158 37.55 46.73 -15.13
N GLY A 159 37.26 47.27 -16.32
CA GLY A 159 38.10 48.30 -16.98
C GLY A 159 37.38 49.31 -17.88
N THR A 160 36.05 49.30 -17.98
CA THR A 160 35.28 50.19 -18.87
C THR A 160 34.35 51.13 -18.08
N TRP A 161 34.37 52.43 -18.41
CA TRP A 161 33.66 53.52 -17.70
C TRP A 161 32.36 53.97 -18.40
N LEU A 162 31.76 53.11 -19.23
CA LEU A 162 30.55 53.45 -19.99
C LEU A 162 29.28 53.00 -19.24
N GLN A 163 28.41 53.96 -18.94
CA GLN A 163 27.10 53.74 -18.29
C GLN A 163 26.19 52.77 -19.07
N THR A 164 26.33 52.68 -20.40
CA THR A 164 25.59 51.73 -21.24
C THR A 164 25.93 50.27 -20.95
N GLU A 165 27.15 50.00 -20.46
CA GLU A 165 27.60 48.64 -20.12
C GLU A 165 27.10 48.18 -18.73
N GLU A 166 26.50 49.07 -17.94
CA GLU A 166 25.86 48.72 -16.66
C GLU A 166 24.44 48.16 -16.84
N VAL A 167 23.76 48.49 -17.94
CA VAL A 167 22.37 48.10 -18.18
C VAL A 167 22.15 46.58 -18.04
N PRO A 168 22.98 45.69 -18.63
CA PRO A 168 22.83 44.24 -18.45
C PRO A 168 23.01 43.77 -17.01
N LYS A 169 23.91 44.41 -16.24
CA LYS A 169 24.12 44.12 -14.81
C LYS A 169 22.87 44.48 -14.01
N THR A 170 22.30 45.65 -14.24
CA THR A 170 21.09 46.14 -13.57
C THR A 170 19.88 45.27 -13.87
N ILE A 171 19.75 44.77 -15.10
CA ILE A 171 18.70 43.82 -15.48
C ILE A 171 18.85 42.51 -14.70
N LEU A 172 20.06 41.93 -14.67
CA LEU A 172 20.31 40.69 -13.92
C LEU A 172 20.12 40.87 -12.41
N ASP A 173 20.54 41.99 -11.82
CA ASP A 173 20.34 42.27 -10.40
C ASP A 173 18.84 42.35 -10.06
N ARG A 174 18.04 43.00 -10.91
CA ARG A 174 16.57 43.04 -10.76
C ARG A 174 15.94 41.65 -10.88
N ASP A 175 16.37 40.85 -11.86
CA ASP A 175 15.89 39.48 -12.04
C ASP A 175 16.21 38.62 -10.81
N ILE A 176 17.44 38.71 -10.27
CA ILE A 176 17.86 37.98 -9.06
C ILE A 176 17.01 38.40 -7.86
N ARG A 177 16.77 39.71 -7.66
CA ARG A 177 15.89 40.19 -6.58
C ARG A 177 14.46 39.67 -6.71
N MET A 178 13.91 39.66 -7.92
CA MET A 178 12.59 39.10 -8.18
C MET A 178 12.56 37.60 -7.88
N LEU A 179 13.56 36.84 -8.33
CA LEU A 179 13.69 35.41 -8.05
C LEU A 179 13.85 35.14 -6.55
N LEU A 180 14.58 35.97 -5.81
CA LEU A 180 14.75 35.85 -4.36
C LEU A 180 13.43 36.03 -3.61
N LEU A 181 12.61 37.02 -4.01
CA LEU A 181 11.28 37.24 -3.43
C LEU A 181 10.36 36.04 -3.69
N ILE A 182 10.30 35.57 -4.94
CA ILE A 182 9.49 34.40 -5.32
C ILE A 182 10.00 33.15 -4.58
N TYR A 183 11.32 32.96 -4.51
CA TYR A 183 11.92 31.84 -3.80
C TYR A 183 11.52 31.85 -2.31
N GLY A 184 11.64 32.98 -1.63
CA GLY A 184 11.23 33.13 -0.23
C GLY A 184 9.76 32.79 -0.01
N GLU A 185 8.86 33.27 -0.88
CA GLU A 185 7.44 32.92 -0.82
C GLU A 185 7.20 31.42 -1.06
N THR A 186 7.88 30.80 -2.03
CA THR A 186 7.75 29.37 -2.29
C THR A 186 8.30 28.49 -1.17
N VAL A 187 9.38 28.90 -0.50
CA VAL A 187 9.90 28.21 0.70
C VAL A 187 8.87 28.27 1.82
N LYS A 188 8.28 29.44 2.08
CA LYS A 188 7.19 29.57 3.06
C LYS A 188 6.02 28.65 2.72
N ASN A 189 5.59 28.61 1.47
CA ASN A 189 4.50 27.74 1.04
C ASN A 189 4.87 26.25 1.14
N LEU A 190 6.14 25.89 0.89
CA LEU A 190 6.64 24.53 1.06
C LEU A 190 6.58 24.09 2.53
N GLU A 191 6.98 24.95 3.47
CA GLU A 191 6.87 24.67 4.91
C GLU A 191 5.41 24.51 5.35
N LEU A 192 4.51 25.37 4.87
CA LEU A 192 3.07 25.24 5.12
C LEU A 192 2.52 23.92 4.56
N ALA A 193 2.95 23.51 3.38
CA ALA A 193 2.56 22.24 2.78
C ALA A 193 3.13 21.04 3.56
N SER A 194 4.37 21.13 4.05
CA SER A 194 4.99 20.11 4.92
C SER A 194 4.19 19.95 6.20
N PHE A 195 3.91 21.05 6.90
CA PHE A 195 3.09 21.06 8.10
C PHE A 195 1.67 20.51 7.84
N SER A 196 1.04 20.89 6.73
CA SER A 196 -0.26 20.34 6.36
C SER A 196 -0.22 18.84 6.08
N LEU A 197 0.85 18.35 5.45
CA LEU A 197 1.06 16.92 5.19
C LEU A 197 1.22 16.15 6.50
N GLU A 198 2.05 16.65 7.42
CA GLU A 198 2.27 16.06 8.75
C GLU A 198 0.97 16.00 9.55
N ASN A 199 0.19 17.08 9.60
CA ASN A 199 -1.06 17.11 10.36
C ASN A 199 -2.14 16.17 9.82
N VAL A 200 -2.20 15.95 8.50
CA VAL A 200 -3.19 15.08 7.87
C VAL A 200 -2.75 13.62 7.89
N THR A 201 -1.45 13.35 8.08
CA THR A 201 -0.92 11.98 8.10
C THR A 201 -1.52 11.19 9.27
N PRO A 202 -2.32 10.15 8.99
CA PRO A 202 -2.98 9.41 10.05
C PRO A 202 -1.98 8.51 10.78
N TYR A 203 -2.12 8.41 12.10
CA TYR A 203 -1.34 7.48 12.92
C TYR A 203 -2.15 6.20 13.17
N ILE A 204 -1.74 5.10 12.55
CA ILE A 204 -2.38 3.78 12.72
C ILE A 204 -1.49 2.91 13.59
N GLN A 205 -2.04 2.43 14.70
CA GLN A 205 -1.33 1.59 15.65
C GLN A 205 -2.05 0.26 15.86
N ALA A 206 -1.29 -0.83 15.90
CA ALA A 206 -1.79 -2.11 16.37
C ALA A 206 -1.94 -2.05 17.90
N ILE A 207 -3.19 -2.17 18.37
CA ILE A 207 -3.51 -2.22 19.81
C ILE A 207 -3.29 -3.66 20.30
N ASP A 208 -4.04 -4.60 19.73
CA ASP A 208 -4.01 -6.02 20.10
C ASP A 208 -3.57 -6.87 18.91
N PRO A 209 -2.25 -7.04 18.68
CA PRO A 209 -1.76 -7.94 17.64
C PRO A 209 -2.01 -9.41 18.03
N PRO A 210 -2.28 -10.31 17.05
CA PRO A 210 -2.40 -11.73 17.32
C PRO A 210 -1.05 -12.28 17.82
N MET A 211 -1.10 -13.23 18.76
CA MET A 211 0.08 -13.90 19.31
C MET A 211 -0.11 -15.41 19.24
N LEU A 212 0.90 -16.13 18.75
CA LEU A 212 0.89 -17.60 18.71
C LEU A 212 1.14 -18.16 20.14
N PRO A 213 0.49 -19.24 20.58
CA PRO A 213 -0.55 -19.98 19.87
C PRO A 213 -1.92 -19.26 19.88
N LEU A 214 -2.67 -19.29 18.78
CA LEU A 214 -4.01 -18.69 18.65
C LEU A 214 -5.09 -19.54 19.31
N GLU A 215 -6.16 -18.87 19.77
CA GLU A 215 -7.33 -19.54 20.32
C GLU A 215 -8.09 -20.36 19.26
N VAL A 216 -8.30 -21.64 19.55
CA VAL A 216 -9.10 -22.53 18.70
C VAL A 216 -10.58 -22.33 18.96
N LYS A 217 -11.31 -21.73 18.03
CA LYS A 217 -12.78 -21.69 18.06
C LYS A 217 -13.37 -22.98 17.50
N GLN A 218 -13.77 -23.90 18.38
CA GLN A 218 -14.53 -25.08 17.98
C GLN A 218 -15.98 -24.67 17.67
N TYR A 219 -16.38 -24.80 16.40
CA TYR A 219 -17.79 -24.70 16.02
C TYR A 219 -18.49 -26.04 16.34
N PHE A 220 -19.25 -26.07 17.43
CA PHE A 220 -20.19 -27.16 17.66
C PHE A 220 -21.32 -27.06 16.63
N SER A 221 -21.32 -27.94 15.63
CA SER A 221 -22.40 -28.01 14.64
C SER A 221 -23.64 -28.64 15.29
N ILE A 222 -24.53 -27.81 15.83
CA ILE A 222 -25.76 -28.23 16.52
C ILE A 222 -26.63 -29.15 15.63
N LYS A 223 -26.53 -29.00 14.30
CA LYS A 223 -27.21 -29.87 13.32
C LYS A 223 -26.84 -31.35 13.45
N ASN A 224 -25.61 -31.67 13.86
CA ASN A 224 -25.18 -33.06 14.05
C ASN A 224 -25.67 -33.64 15.37
N ILE A 225 -25.86 -32.82 16.41
CA ILE A 225 -26.40 -33.27 17.70
C ILE A 225 -27.87 -33.67 17.55
N ILE A 226 -28.67 -32.89 16.82
CA ILE A 226 -30.09 -33.21 16.56
C ILE A 226 -30.20 -34.50 15.74
N LEU A 227 -29.33 -34.71 14.74
CA LEU A 227 -29.32 -35.95 13.96
C LEU A 227 -28.92 -37.18 14.80
N CYS A 228 -27.96 -37.05 15.73
CA CYS A 228 -27.59 -38.11 16.66
C CYS A 228 -28.70 -38.46 17.66
N ILE A 229 -29.47 -37.47 18.14
CA ILE A 229 -30.60 -37.71 19.04
C ILE A 229 -31.73 -38.47 18.31
N PHE A 230 -31.99 -38.15 17.04
CA PHE A 230 -32.95 -38.88 16.22
C PHE A 230 -32.46 -40.29 15.83
N ALA A 231 -31.16 -40.47 15.61
CA ALA A 231 -30.58 -41.78 15.26
C ALA A 231 -30.45 -42.73 16.47
N CYS A 232 -30.31 -42.21 17.70
CA CYS A 232 -30.31 -43.02 18.94
C CYS A 232 -31.72 -43.34 19.46
N SER A 233 -32.77 -42.79 18.86
CA SER A 233 -34.17 -43.02 19.27
C SER A 233 -34.90 -44.06 18.40
N PHE A 234 -34.17 -44.89 17.64
CA PHE A 234 -34.68 -46.00 16.84
C PHE A 234 -33.95 -47.31 17.16
#